data_AF-A0A6B3SR30-F1
#
_entry.id   AF-A0A6B3SR30-F1
#
_cell.length_a   1.000
_cell.length_b   1.000
_cell.length_c   1.000
_cell.angle_alpha   90.00
_cell.angle_beta   90.00
_cell.angle_gamma   90.00
#
_symmetry.space_group_name_H-M   'P 1'
#
loop_
_entity.id
_entity.type
_entity.pdbx_description
1 polymer ?
#
loop_
_entity_poly.entity_id
_entity_poly.type
_entity_poly.pdbx_seq_one_letter_code
_entity_poly.pdbx_strand_id
1 'polypeptide(L)'
;MNATTVSFPASPNAALYALLASADLVTIDGGPYVQNWDIATETGDPENQVVLFHWENEGLIFTTILTEGGIAAGRLKDECFVCDDFEGEPTIIRFFKVREIKSQSLQGDAPFPVIVHARRLIEKIDRAASLRSGQPAGEIKAEDWNELIAIAGDLRSALGGA
;
A
#
# COMPACT_ATOMS: atom_id res chain seq x y z
N MET A 1 1.43 -32.06 12.79
CA MET A 1 1.57 -30.70 12.25
C MET A 1 2.19 -30.86 10.88
N ASN A 2 1.41 -30.72 9.80
CA ASN A 2 1.95 -30.85 8.45
C ASN A 2 2.56 -29.52 8.05
N ALA A 3 3.90 -29.48 7.95
CA ALA A 3 4.58 -28.39 7.30
C ALA A 3 4.27 -28.49 5.81
N THR A 4 3.44 -27.58 5.30
CA THR A 4 3.25 -27.43 3.86
C THR A 4 4.55 -26.90 3.29
N THR A 5 5.39 -27.79 2.77
CA THR A 5 6.59 -27.42 2.02
C THR A 5 6.13 -26.77 0.74
N VAL A 6 6.20 -25.44 0.67
CA VAL A 6 6.01 -24.70 -0.57
C VAL A 6 7.22 -25.01 -1.45
N SER A 7 7.04 -25.85 -2.47
CA SER A 7 8.08 -26.11 -3.46
C SER A 7 8.24 -24.85 -4.32
N PHE A 8 9.39 -24.19 -4.22
CA PHE A 8 9.72 -23.13 -5.16
C PHE A 8 9.98 -23.75 -6.54
N PRO A 9 9.57 -23.09 -7.62
CA PRO A 9 9.78 -23.60 -8.97
C PRO A 9 11.27 -23.67 -9.33
N ALA A 10 11.60 -24.56 -10.27
CA ALA A 10 12.97 -24.98 -10.55
C ALA A 10 13.85 -23.94 -11.28
N SER A 11 13.27 -22.85 -11.79
CA SER A 11 14.00 -21.77 -12.47
C SER A 11 13.58 -20.38 -11.96
N PRO A 12 14.48 -19.38 -12.00
CA PRO A 12 14.15 -17.98 -11.66
C PRO A 12 12.95 -17.44 -12.45
N ASN A 13 12.84 -17.75 -13.74
CA ASN A 13 11.72 -17.38 -14.60
C ASN A 13 10.40 -17.92 -14.06
N ALA A 14 10.34 -19.21 -13.76
CA ALA A 14 9.14 -19.83 -13.22
C ALA A 14 8.79 -19.26 -11.83
N ALA A 15 9.78 -18.85 -11.02
CA ALA A 15 9.55 -18.19 -9.74
C ALA A 15 8.92 -16.81 -9.93
N LEU A 16 9.46 -15.99 -10.82
CA LEU A 16 8.91 -14.69 -11.14
C LEU A 16 7.48 -14.80 -11.68
N TYR A 17 7.23 -15.69 -12.64
CA TYR A 17 5.89 -15.86 -13.22
C TYR A 17 4.87 -16.36 -12.20
N ALA A 18 5.25 -17.26 -11.30
CA ALA A 18 4.38 -17.70 -10.22
C ALA A 18 4.03 -16.53 -9.27
N LEU A 19 5.00 -15.66 -8.98
CA LEU A 19 4.78 -14.48 -8.15
C LEU A 19 3.86 -13.48 -8.86
N LEU A 20 4.13 -13.14 -10.12
CA LEU A 20 3.28 -12.27 -10.94
C LEU A 20 1.86 -12.81 -11.05
N ALA A 21 1.67 -14.10 -11.30
CA ALA A 21 0.34 -14.71 -11.37
C ALA A 21 -0.43 -14.68 -10.04
N SER A 22 0.27 -14.52 -8.91
CA SER A 22 -0.33 -14.49 -7.57
C SER A 22 -0.51 -13.08 -7.01
N ALA A 23 0.08 -12.08 -7.66
CA ALA A 23 0.10 -10.69 -7.23
C ALA A 23 -1.10 -9.93 -7.82
N ASP A 24 -1.66 -9.04 -7.02
CA ASP A 24 -2.66 -8.07 -7.47
C ASP A 24 -1.99 -6.72 -7.80
N LEU A 25 -0.85 -6.42 -7.16
CA LEU A 25 -0.05 -5.22 -7.38
C LEU A 25 1.44 -5.58 -7.31
N VAL A 26 2.26 -4.79 -8.00
CA VAL A 26 3.72 -4.83 -7.85
C VAL A 26 4.29 -3.43 -7.65
N THR A 27 5.50 -3.33 -7.11
CA THR A 27 6.31 -2.09 -7.17
C THR A 27 7.66 -2.41 -7.76
N ILE A 28 8.15 -1.51 -8.62
CA ILE A 28 9.48 -1.59 -9.24
C ILE A 28 10.37 -0.55 -8.57
N ASP A 29 11.48 -0.97 -7.97
CA ASP A 29 12.47 -0.12 -7.27
C ASP A 29 11.90 0.81 -6.20
N GLY A 30 10.78 0.39 -5.58
CA GLY A 30 10.07 1.19 -4.58
C GLY A 30 9.25 2.35 -5.17
N GLY A 31 9.03 2.33 -6.48
CA GLY A 31 8.13 3.22 -7.20
C GLY A 31 6.64 2.96 -6.91
N PRO A 32 5.74 3.50 -7.74
CA PRO A 32 4.29 3.39 -7.52
C PRO A 32 3.80 1.94 -7.65
N TYR A 33 2.61 1.69 -7.12
CA TYR A 33 1.93 0.41 -7.31
C TYR A 33 1.45 0.27 -8.75
N VAL A 34 1.92 -0.78 -9.42
CA VAL A 34 1.57 -1.16 -10.78
C VAL A 34 0.56 -2.31 -10.73
N GLN A 35 -0.55 -2.17 -11.45
CA GLN A 35 -1.61 -3.18 -11.51
C GLN A 35 -1.62 -3.96 -12.83
N ASN A 36 -0.96 -3.42 -13.86
CA ASN A 36 -0.99 -3.95 -15.21
C ASN A 36 0.44 -4.26 -15.65
N TRP A 37 0.65 -5.47 -16.16
CA TRP A 37 1.90 -5.88 -16.79
C TRP A 37 1.58 -6.89 -17.88
N ASP A 38 2.43 -6.90 -18.92
CA ASP A 38 2.32 -7.82 -20.03
C ASP A 38 3.39 -8.90 -19.91
N ILE A 39 3.01 -10.15 -20.18
CA ILE A 39 3.93 -11.28 -20.22
C ILE A 39 3.94 -11.86 -21.64
N ALA A 40 5.10 -11.83 -22.28
CA ALA A 40 5.32 -12.43 -23.59
C ALA A 40 5.82 -13.88 -23.46
N THR A 41 5.78 -14.62 -24.58
CA THR A 41 6.26 -16.01 -24.63
C THR A 41 7.79 -16.05 -24.62
N GLU A 42 8.36 -16.96 -23.84
CA GLU A 42 9.80 -17.24 -23.88
C GLU A 42 10.20 -17.82 -25.24
N THR A 43 11.31 -17.35 -25.78
CA THR A 43 11.93 -17.83 -27.01
C THR A 43 13.25 -18.54 -26.75
N GLY A 44 13.83 -18.41 -25.56
CA GLY A 44 15.14 -18.93 -25.19
C GLY A 44 16.30 -18.01 -25.57
N ASP A 45 16.01 -16.84 -26.16
CA ASP A 45 16.99 -15.79 -26.42
C ASP A 45 17.14 -14.92 -25.15
N PRO A 46 18.36 -14.78 -24.57
CA PRO A 46 18.59 -13.94 -23.40
C PRO A 46 18.13 -12.49 -23.54
N GLU A 47 18.10 -11.95 -24.76
CA GLU A 47 17.68 -10.57 -25.03
C GLU A 47 16.16 -10.45 -25.27
N ASN A 48 15.43 -11.57 -25.29
CA ASN A 48 13.99 -11.55 -25.50
C ASN A 48 13.29 -10.85 -24.32
N GLN A 49 12.49 -9.84 -24.64
CA GLN A 49 11.71 -9.08 -23.67
C GLN A 49 10.44 -9.85 -23.32
N VAL A 50 10.32 -10.24 -22.05
CA VAL A 50 9.27 -11.17 -21.61
C VAL A 50 8.32 -10.60 -20.57
N VAL A 51 8.73 -9.56 -19.84
CA VAL A 51 7.84 -8.86 -18.89
C VAL A 51 7.94 -7.37 -19.13
N LEU A 52 6.80 -6.72 -19.32
CA LEU A 52 6.68 -5.27 -19.45
C LEU A 52 5.79 -4.73 -18.32
N PHE A 53 6.38 -3.94 -17.44
CA PHE A 53 5.64 -3.11 -16.50
C PHE A 53 5.41 -1.74 -17.12
N HIS A 54 4.20 -1.21 -16.98
CA HIS A 54 3.89 0.14 -17.40
C HIS A 54 2.99 0.82 -16.38
N TRP A 55 3.24 2.10 -16.11
CA TRP A 55 2.39 2.91 -15.23
C TRP A 55 2.39 4.37 -15.64
N GLU A 56 1.33 5.07 -15.26
CA GLU A 56 1.24 6.51 -15.40
C GLU A 56 1.54 7.16 -14.05
N ASN A 57 2.41 8.17 -14.04
CA ASN A 57 2.64 9.01 -12.88
C ASN A 57 2.78 10.47 -13.33
N GLU A 58 2.02 11.37 -12.70
CA GLU A 58 2.02 12.81 -13.00
C GLU A 58 1.80 13.15 -14.50
N GLY A 59 1.01 12.33 -15.21
CA GLY A 59 0.74 12.52 -16.65
C GLY A 59 1.86 12.06 -17.58
N LEU A 60 2.89 11.39 -17.05
CA LEU A 60 3.95 10.73 -17.82
C LEU A 60 3.77 9.22 -17.76
N ILE A 61 4.07 8.54 -18.87
CA ILE A 61 4.05 7.08 -18.98
C ILE A 61 5.47 6.58 -18.77
N PHE A 62 5.63 5.64 -17.85
CA PHE A 62 6.88 4.97 -17.54
C PHE A 62 6.77 3.48 -17.84
N THR A 63 7.90 2.88 -18.19
CA THR A 63 7.98 1.46 -18.50
C THR A 63 9.27 0.86 -17.94
N THR A 64 9.19 -0.38 -17.46
CA THR A 64 10.35 -1.21 -17.14
C THR A 64 10.19 -2.53 -17.85
N ILE A 65 11.25 -2.98 -18.53
CA ILE A 65 11.25 -4.18 -19.36
C ILE A 65 12.24 -5.18 -18.78
N LEU A 66 11.82 -6.42 -18.62
CA LEU A 66 12.70 -7.51 -18.24
C LEU A 66 12.92 -8.46 -19.42
N THR A 67 14.17 -8.87 -19.58
CA THR A 67 14.57 -9.88 -20.55
C THR A 67 14.67 -11.27 -19.93
N GLU A 68 14.64 -12.32 -20.74
CA GLU A 68 14.87 -13.70 -20.26
C GLU A 68 16.21 -13.82 -19.54
N GLY A 69 17.26 -13.19 -20.06
CA GLY A 69 18.60 -13.20 -19.49
C GLY A 69 18.65 -12.52 -18.13
N GLY A 70 18.05 -11.32 -18.01
CA GLY A 70 17.97 -10.58 -16.76
C GLY A 70 17.23 -11.36 -15.67
N ILE A 71 16.11 -12.00 -16.03
CA ILE A 71 15.33 -12.83 -15.11
C ILE A 71 16.08 -14.11 -14.73
N ALA A 72 16.74 -14.77 -15.69
CA ALA A 72 17.51 -15.99 -15.45
C ALA A 72 18.70 -15.76 -14.51
N ALA A 73 19.30 -14.57 -14.53
CA ALA A 73 20.33 -14.14 -13.58
C ALA A 73 19.74 -13.68 -12.22
N GLY A 74 18.42 -13.49 -12.17
CA GLY A 74 17.70 -13.00 -11.01
C GLY A 74 17.54 -14.02 -9.88
N ARG A 75 17.08 -13.53 -8.73
CA ARG A 75 16.83 -14.33 -7.53
C ARG A 75 15.79 -13.71 -6.63
N LEU A 76 15.09 -14.57 -5.88
CA LEU A 76 14.24 -14.15 -4.78
C LEU A 76 15.11 -13.82 -3.55
N LYS A 77 14.90 -12.65 -2.94
CA LYS A 77 15.56 -12.20 -1.72
C LYS A 77 14.57 -11.42 -0.87
N ASP A 78 14.41 -11.77 0.41
CA ASP A 78 13.64 -10.96 1.38
C ASP A 78 12.28 -10.47 0.85
N GLU A 79 11.49 -11.39 0.26
CA GLU A 79 10.16 -11.14 -0.33
C GLU A 79 10.12 -10.30 -1.61
N CYS A 80 11.26 -10.00 -2.21
CA CYS A 80 11.36 -9.33 -3.51
C CYS A 80 12.14 -10.17 -4.51
N PHE A 81 11.82 -10.02 -5.79
CA PHE A 81 12.60 -10.60 -6.88
C PHE A 81 13.58 -9.54 -7.37
N VAL A 82 14.86 -9.90 -7.43
CA VAL A 82 15.95 -9.01 -7.86
C VAL A 82 16.53 -9.58 -9.13
N CYS A 83 16.52 -8.79 -10.20
CA CYS A 83 17.05 -9.15 -11.52
C CYS A 83 17.60 -7.90 -12.21
N ASP A 84 18.20 -8.06 -13.38
CA ASP A 84 18.57 -6.93 -14.22
C ASP A 84 17.45 -6.66 -15.25
N ASP A 85 17.21 -5.39 -15.55
CA ASP A 85 16.30 -4.99 -16.62
C ASP A 85 16.96 -5.05 -18.01
N PHE A 86 16.26 -4.59 -19.04
CA PHE A 86 16.79 -4.59 -20.41
C PHE A 86 18.00 -3.66 -20.61
N GLU A 87 18.21 -2.66 -19.73
CA GLU A 87 19.37 -1.76 -19.77
C GLU A 87 20.57 -2.35 -19.00
N GLY A 88 20.36 -3.49 -18.34
CA GLY A 88 21.34 -4.13 -17.46
C GLY A 88 21.40 -3.48 -16.08
N GLU A 89 20.38 -2.71 -15.69
CA GLU A 89 20.30 -2.09 -14.37
C GLU A 89 19.63 -3.04 -13.37
N PRO A 90 20.16 -3.16 -12.14
CA PRO A 90 19.53 -3.97 -11.10
C PRO A 90 18.16 -3.41 -10.71
N THR A 91 17.12 -4.23 -10.88
CA THR A 91 15.73 -3.93 -10.57
C THR A 91 15.20 -4.81 -9.45
N ILE A 92 14.46 -4.21 -8.53
CA ILE A 92 13.82 -4.86 -7.39
C ILE A 92 12.30 -4.83 -7.56
N ILE A 93 11.70 -6.02 -7.61
CA ILE A 93 10.26 -6.21 -7.80
C ILE A 93 9.66 -6.74 -6.51
N ARG A 94 8.71 -5.99 -5.95
CA ARG A 94 7.92 -6.44 -4.78
C ARG A 94 6.51 -6.77 -5.22
N PHE A 95 5.93 -7.80 -4.61
CA PHE A 95 4.63 -8.35 -4.98
C PHE A 95 3.65 -8.18 -3.83
N PHE A 96 2.43 -7.76 -4.12
CA PHE A 96 1.41 -7.51 -3.13
C PHE A 96 0.11 -8.21 -3.52
N LYS A 97 -0.58 -8.74 -2.50
CA LYS A 97 -1.92 -9.30 -2.64
C LYS A 97 -2.92 -8.38 -1.96
N VAL A 98 -3.92 -7.91 -2.70
CA VAL A 98 -5.02 -7.13 -2.18
C VAL A 98 -6.00 -8.09 -1.51
N ARG A 99 -6.35 -7.81 -0.26
CA ARG A 99 -7.42 -8.51 0.43
C ARG A 99 -8.57 -7.55 0.60
N GLU A 100 -9.73 -7.94 0.07
CA GLU A 100 -10.96 -7.24 0.38
C GLU A 100 -11.18 -7.28 1.89
N ILE A 101 -11.24 -6.09 2.50
CA ILE A 101 -11.78 -5.97 3.83
C ILE A 101 -13.28 -6.12 3.66
N LYS A 102 -13.79 -7.34 3.85
CA LYS A 102 -15.23 -7.55 4.01
C LYS A 102 -15.63 -6.60 5.11
N SER A 103 -16.40 -5.58 4.74
CA SER A 103 -17.21 -4.87 5.71
C SER A 103 -18.11 -5.94 6.26
N GLN A 104 -17.71 -6.56 7.38
CA GLN A 104 -18.71 -7.04 8.30
C GLN A 104 -19.61 -5.84 8.48
N SER A 105 -20.86 -5.99 8.01
CA SER A 105 -21.98 -5.25 8.55
C SER A 105 -21.65 -5.02 10.01
N LEU A 106 -21.55 -3.75 10.37
CA LEU A 106 -21.16 -3.27 11.68
C LEU A 106 -22.29 -3.61 12.64
N GLN A 107 -22.46 -4.89 12.87
CA GLN A 107 -23.43 -5.58 13.70
C GLN A 107 -22.58 -6.50 14.56
N GLY A 108 -22.01 -5.91 15.63
CA GLY A 108 -21.21 -6.64 16.61
C GLY A 108 -20.23 -5.78 17.40
N ASP A 109 -20.77 -4.91 18.25
CA ASP A 109 -20.26 -4.57 19.60
C ASP A 109 -18.86 -3.94 19.81
N ALA A 110 -18.51 -2.93 19.01
CA ALA A 110 -17.82 -1.75 19.55
C ALA A 110 -18.38 -0.51 18.85
N PRO A 111 -18.75 0.55 19.60
CA PRO A 111 -19.76 1.45 19.10
C PRO A 111 -19.13 2.40 18.06
N PHE A 112 -19.87 2.61 16.99
CA PHE A 112 -19.67 3.63 15.96
C PHE A 112 -19.53 5.11 16.39
N PRO A 113 -19.73 5.54 17.66
CA PRO A 113 -19.49 6.91 18.07
C PRO A 113 -18.05 7.36 17.88
N VAL A 114 -17.02 6.52 18.06
CA VAL A 114 -15.63 6.99 18.16
C VAL A 114 -15.12 7.60 16.85
N ILE A 115 -15.41 6.97 15.70
CA ILE A 115 -14.98 7.48 14.39
C ILE A 115 -15.78 8.73 13.99
N VAL A 116 -17.08 8.76 14.30
CA VAL A 116 -17.94 9.93 14.01
C VAL A 116 -17.58 11.11 14.93
N HIS A 117 -17.22 10.86 16.18
CA HIS A 117 -16.81 11.90 17.13
C HIS A 117 -15.42 12.44 16.82
N ALA A 118 -14.46 11.59 16.41
CA ALA A 118 -13.14 12.04 15.95
C ALA A 118 -13.26 12.94 14.70
N ARG A 119 -14.11 12.58 13.75
CA ARG A 119 -14.34 13.37 12.54
C ARG A 119 -15.03 14.72 12.85
N ARG A 120 -16.04 14.73 13.73
CA ARG A 120 -16.66 15.98 14.22
C ARG A 120 -15.70 16.85 15.03
N LEU A 121 -14.76 16.25 15.76
CA LEU A 121 -13.74 16.96 16.53
C LEU A 121 -12.74 17.64 15.60
N ILE A 122 -12.27 16.95 14.56
CA ILE A 122 -11.39 17.51 13.53
C ILE A 122 -12.09 18.67 12.79
N GLU A 123 -13.35 18.49 12.38
CA GLU A 123 -14.12 19.55 11.71
C GLU A 123 -14.37 20.78 12.61
N LYS A 124 -14.54 20.59 13.92
CA LYS A 124 -14.68 21.70 14.88
C LYS A 124 -13.35 22.39 15.16
N ILE A 125 -12.24 21.66 15.26
CA ILE A 125 -10.89 22.21 15.41
C ILE A 125 -10.52 23.04 14.17
N ASP A 126 -10.81 22.55 12.97
CA ASP A 126 -10.56 23.28 11.72
C ASP A 126 -11.44 24.53 11.60
N ARG A 127 -12.71 24.50 12.04
CA ARG A 127 -13.55 25.71 12.13
C ARG A 127 -13.01 26.71 13.15
N ALA A 128 -12.54 26.26 14.31
CA ALA A 128 -11.94 27.12 15.33
C ALA A 128 -10.60 27.71 14.89
N ALA A 129 -9.83 26.97 14.08
CA ALA A 129 -8.59 27.44 13.47
C ALA A 129 -8.84 28.43 12.31
N SER A 130 -9.89 28.21 11.51
CA SER A 130 -10.28 29.11 10.40
C SER A 130 -10.81 30.47 10.91
N LEU A 131 -11.38 30.51 12.12
CA LEU A 131 -11.74 31.77 12.81
C LEU A 131 -10.52 32.60 13.29
N ARG A 132 -9.29 32.04 13.28
CA ARG A 132 -8.06 32.75 13.70
C ARG A 132 -7.43 33.63 12.62
N SER A 133 -7.90 33.62 11.37
CA SER A 133 -7.33 34.49 10.33
C SER A 133 -7.93 35.91 10.28
N GLY A 134 -8.68 36.36 11.31
CA GLY A 134 -9.31 37.69 11.22
C GLY A 134 -9.96 38.33 12.45
N GLN A 135 -9.88 37.82 13.69
CA GLN A 135 -10.38 38.55 14.88
C GLN A 135 -9.49 38.37 16.13
N PRO A 136 -9.38 39.40 16.99
CA PRO A 136 -8.54 39.36 18.19
C PRO A 136 -9.11 38.38 19.21
N ALA A 137 -8.21 37.73 19.95
CA ALA A 137 -8.47 36.67 20.91
C ALA A 137 -9.58 37.01 21.91
N GLY A 138 -10.82 36.68 21.56
CA GLY A 138 -11.94 36.61 22.49
C GLY A 138 -11.85 35.32 23.27
N GLU A 139 -11.90 35.41 24.60
CA GLU A 139 -11.87 34.30 25.54
C GLU A 139 -12.71 33.12 25.06
N ILE A 140 -12.10 31.93 25.02
CA ILE A 140 -12.84 30.68 24.94
C ILE A 140 -13.72 30.63 26.18
N LYS A 141 -15.04 30.67 26.01
CA LYS A 141 -15.97 30.62 27.13
C LYS A 141 -15.76 29.31 27.88
N ALA A 142 -15.86 29.36 29.22
CA ALA A 142 -15.62 28.19 30.07
C ALA A 142 -16.48 26.96 29.68
N GLU A 143 -17.64 27.21 29.09
CA GLU A 143 -18.57 26.20 28.56
C GLU A 143 -17.94 25.39 27.40
N ASP A 144 -17.22 26.05 26.49
CA ASP A 144 -16.55 25.40 25.35
C ASP A 144 -15.36 24.55 25.81
N TRP A 145 -14.69 24.96 26.89
CA TRP A 145 -13.61 24.18 27.50
C TRP A 145 -14.11 22.90 28.18
N ASN A 146 -15.26 22.97 28.86
CA ASN A 146 -15.85 21.82 29.52
C ASN A 146 -16.36 20.78 28.52
N GLU A 147 -16.91 21.21 27.38
CA GLU A 147 -17.26 20.28 26.29
C GLU A 147 -16.03 19.57 25.73
N LEU A 148 -14.92 20.30 25.51
CA LEU A 148 -13.68 19.70 25.00
C LEU A 148 -13.06 18.71 25.99
N ILE A 149 -13.09 19.00 27.29
CA ILE A 149 -12.60 18.09 28.33
C ILE A 149 -13.47 16.84 28.42
N ALA A 150 -14.79 16.97 28.33
CA ALA A 150 -15.71 15.83 28.32
C ALA A 150 -15.44 14.91 27.13
N ILE A 151 -15.27 15.48 25.93
CA ILE A 151 -14.98 14.72 24.72
C ILE A 151 -13.61 14.03 24.80
N ALA A 152 -12.59 14.69 25.37
CA ALA A 152 -11.27 14.10 25.57
C ALA A 152 -11.29 12.96 26.63
N GLY A 153 -12.11 13.09 27.67
CA GLY A 153 -12.34 12.05 28.67
C GLY A 153 -13.00 10.81 28.07
N ASP A 154 -14.04 11.00 27.27
CA ASP A 154 -14.74 9.91 26.57
C ASP A 154 -13.83 9.19 25.57
N LEU A 155 -12.98 9.93 24.85
CA LEU A 155 -11.97 9.37 23.94
C LEU A 155 -10.90 8.55 24.69
N ARG A 156 -10.44 9.03 25.85
CA ARG A 156 -9.45 8.31 26.66
C ARG A 156 -10.03 7.01 27.24
N SER A 157 -11.29 7.05 27.68
CA SER A 157 -12.01 5.87 28.16
C SER A 157 -12.25 4.86 27.03
N ALA A 158 -12.59 5.33 25.83
CA ALA A 158 -12.83 4.47 24.65
C ALA A 158 -11.56 3.82 24.09
N LEU A 159 -10.37 4.42 24.28
CA LEU A 159 -9.09 3.89 23.82
C LEU A 159 -8.40 2.96 24.83
N GLY A 160 -9.07 2.59 25.93
CA GLY A 160 -8.57 1.62 26.90
C GLY A 160 -7.43 2.12 27.80
N GLY A 161 -7.24 3.43 27.91
CA GLY A 161 -6.29 4.01 28.84
C GLY A 161 -6.90 4.20 30.22
N ALA A 162 -6.48 3.39 31.19
CA ALA A 162 -6.62 3.72 32.62
C ALA A 162 -5.84 5.01 32.97
#